data_AF-A0A1U7DUI9-F1
#
_entry.id   AF-A0A1U7DUI9-F1
#
_cell.length_a   1.000
_cell.length_b   1.000
_cell.length_c   1.000
_cell.angle_alpha   90.00
_cell.angle_beta   90.00
_cell.angle_gamma   90.00
#
_symmetry.space_group_name_H-M   'P 1'
#
loop_
_entity.id
_entity.type
_entity.pdbx_description
1 polymer ?
#
loop_
_entity_poly.entity_id
_entity_poly.type
_entity_poly.pdbx_seq_one_letter_code
_entity_poly.pdbx_strand_id
1 'polypeptide(L)'
;MNIKDIEFNDIAFFEQQGRKAVILYGKDKKRAENLHKAIMEKGFNLKSKPESNGCYTIGLDVISCGLTLILETKLKKETYPQLLWLENSTVNDLLIAYKDGKNTELIQPSFPLNSWINPN
;
A
#
# COMPACT_ATOMS: atom_id res chain seq x y z
N MET A 1 19.10 4.00 -1.84
CA MET A 1 17.90 4.38 -1.06
C MET A 1 17.90 3.53 0.19
N ASN A 2 17.83 4.13 1.37
CA ASN A 2 17.82 3.40 2.64
C ASN A 2 16.38 3.00 2.97
N ILE A 3 16.15 1.86 3.63
CA ILE A 3 14.79 1.47 4.05
C ILE A 3 14.19 2.49 5.03
N LYS A 4 15.00 3.21 5.81
CA LYS A 4 14.51 4.28 6.69
C LYS A 4 13.95 5.50 5.92
N ASP A 5 14.28 5.62 4.64
CA ASP A 5 13.76 6.68 3.78
C ASP A 5 12.36 6.34 3.24
N ILE A 6 11.90 5.10 3.43
CA ILE A 6 10.59 4.59 3.05
C ILE A 6 9.90 4.00 4.27
N GLU A 7 8.89 4.68 4.83
CA GLU A 7 8.08 4.11 5.91
C GLU A 7 6.61 4.38 5.62
N PHE A 8 5.77 3.37 5.85
CA PHE A 8 4.32 3.51 5.86
C PHE A 8 3.79 3.10 7.24
N ASN A 9 2.69 3.71 7.67
CA ASN A 9 2.14 3.53 9.01
C ASN A 9 0.67 3.10 9.02
N ASP A 10 0.03 3.05 7.85
CA ASP A 10 -1.35 2.64 7.73
C ASP A 10 -1.62 2.02 6.36
N ILE A 11 -2.70 1.26 6.28
CA ILE A 11 -3.18 0.61 5.08
C ILE A 11 -4.70 0.67 5.02
N ALA A 12 -5.23 0.99 3.85
CA ALA A 12 -6.67 0.91 3.59
C ALA A 12 -6.97 0.10 2.35
N PHE A 13 -8.20 -0.37 2.25
CA PHE A 13 -8.71 -1.13 1.12
C PHE A 13 -9.89 -0.37 0.53
N PHE A 14 -9.91 -0.30 -0.80
CA PHE A 14 -10.93 0.40 -1.55
C PHE A 14 -11.54 -0.55 -2.57
N GLU A 15 -12.88 -0.60 -2.61
CA GLU A 15 -13.62 -1.30 -3.66
C GLU A 15 -14.71 -0.39 -4.21
N GLN A 16 -14.68 -0.15 -5.52
CA GLN A 16 -15.70 0.64 -6.21
C GLN A 16 -15.89 0.08 -7.62
N GLN A 17 -17.16 -0.17 -7.97
CA GLN A 17 -17.55 -0.63 -9.32
C GLN A 17 -16.73 -1.84 -9.82
N GLY A 18 -16.45 -2.80 -8.93
CA GLY A 18 -15.69 -4.01 -9.25
C GLY A 18 -14.16 -3.83 -9.31
N ARG A 19 -13.65 -2.62 -9.11
CA ARG A 19 -12.20 -2.37 -8.96
C ARG A 19 -11.81 -2.40 -7.49
N LYS A 20 -10.66 -3.01 -7.23
CA LYS A 20 -10.09 -3.18 -5.89
C LYS A 20 -8.73 -2.50 -5.85
N ALA A 21 -8.46 -1.76 -4.79
CA ALA A 21 -7.17 -1.13 -4.58
C ALA A 21 -6.73 -1.21 -3.12
N VAL A 22 -5.42 -1.29 -2.92
CA VAL A 22 -4.74 -1.19 -1.65
C VAL A 22 -4.10 0.20 -1.56
N ILE A 23 -4.37 0.92 -0.49
CA ILE A 23 -3.78 2.24 -0.22
C ILE A 23 -2.74 2.08 0.88
N LEU A 24 -1.48 2.36 0.57
CA LEU A 24 -0.41 2.47 1.57
C LEU A 24 -0.20 3.93 1.96
N TYR A 25 -0.29 4.21 3.26
CA TYR A 25 -0.06 5.55 3.78
C TYR A 25 1.39 5.70 4.21
N GLY A 26 2.18 6.45 3.45
CA GLY A 26 3.48 6.90 3.90
C GLY A 26 3.37 7.69 5.19
N LYS A 27 4.32 7.50 6.09
CA LYS A 27 4.33 8.13 7.42
C LYS A 27 4.27 9.66 7.36
N ASP A 28 4.86 10.23 6.32
CA ASP A 28 4.76 11.64 5.94
C ASP A 28 4.87 11.76 4.42
N LYS A 29 4.69 12.98 3.90
CA LYS A 29 4.75 13.27 2.46
C LYS A 29 6.06 12.77 1.81
N LYS A 30 7.20 13.07 2.42
CA LYS A 30 8.52 12.72 1.85
C LYS A 30 8.70 11.21 1.78
N ARG A 31 8.30 10.49 2.83
CA ARG A 31 8.33 9.03 2.88
C ARG A 31 7.34 8.39 1.92
N ALA A 32 6.16 8.98 1.72
CA ALA A 32 5.20 8.54 0.72
C ALA A 32 5.76 8.69 -0.71
N GLU A 33 6.37 9.84 -1.02
CA GLU A 33 7.03 10.08 -2.31
C GLU A 33 8.18 9.09 -2.56
N ASN A 34 9.03 8.87 -1.56
CA ASN A 34 10.12 7.90 -1.65
C ASN A 34 9.59 6.47 -1.82
N LEU A 35 8.52 6.11 -1.11
CA LEU A 35 7.90 4.80 -1.18
C LEU A 35 7.33 4.55 -2.58
N HIS A 36 6.59 5.52 -3.11
CA HIS A 36 6.08 5.48 -4.48
C HIS A 36 7.22 5.29 -5.49
N LYS A 37 8.27 6.12 -5.40
CA LYS A 37 9.44 6.01 -6.29
C LYS A 37 10.07 4.62 -6.22
N ALA A 38 10.25 4.07 -5.02
CA ALA A 38 10.87 2.77 -4.82
C ALA A 38 10.06 1.62 -5.43
N ILE A 39 8.74 1.65 -5.23
CA ILE A 39 7.81 0.67 -5.79
C ILE A 39 7.82 0.72 -7.32
N MET A 40 7.78 1.93 -7.89
CA MET A 40 7.74 2.11 -9.34
C MET A 40 9.06 1.72 -10.02
N GLU A 41 10.20 2.08 -9.43
CA GLU A 41 11.51 1.82 -10.02
C GLU A 41 11.95 0.36 -9.86
N LYS A 42 11.50 -0.31 -8.80
CA LYS A 42 12.15 -1.53 -8.33
C LYS A 42 11.20 -2.69 -8.05
N GLY A 43 9.89 -2.43 -8.10
CA GLY A 43 8.85 -3.41 -7.78
C GLY A 43 8.73 -3.72 -6.29
N PHE A 44 7.70 -4.48 -5.96
CA PHE A 44 7.36 -4.84 -4.59
C PHE A 44 6.67 -6.21 -4.52
N ASN A 45 6.66 -6.79 -3.32
CA ASN A 45 5.80 -7.92 -2.95
C ASN A 45 5.11 -7.60 -1.62
N LEU A 46 3.79 -7.71 -1.57
CA LEU A 46 3.02 -7.64 -0.34
C LEU A 46 2.85 -9.03 0.27
N LYS A 47 2.91 -9.12 1.59
CA LYS A 47 2.72 -10.35 2.36
C LYS A 47 1.82 -10.09 3.55
N SER A 48 0.96 -11.04 3.89
CA SER A 48 0.20 -11.04 5.14
C SER A 48 0.59 -12.24 5.99
N LYS A 49 0.53 -12.08 7.31
CA LYS A 49 0.76 -13.18 8.26
C LYS A 49 -0.31 -13.15 9.35
N PRO A 50 -1.06 -14.25 9.57
CA PRO A 50 -1.98 -14.35 10.69
C PRO A 50 -1.21 -14.43 12.03
N GLU A 51 -1.73 -13.75 13.05
CA GLU A 51 -1.22 -13.78 14.41
C GLU A 51 -2.18 -14.53 15.36
N SER A 52 -1.66 -15.02 16.48
CA SER A 52 -2.41 -15.85 17.45
C SER A 52 -3.63 -15.16 18.08
N ASN A 53 -3.68 -13.83 18.05
CA ASN A 53 -4.79 -13.02 18.54
C ASN A 53 -5.90 -12.77 17.50
N GLY A 54 -5.83 -13.43 16.33
CA GLY A 54 -6.81 -13.27 15.24
C GLY A 54 -6.63 -11.99 14.41
N CYS A 55 -5.52 -11.27 14.61
CA CYS A 55 -5.11 -10.14 13.78
C CYS A 55 -4.13 -10.59 12.67
N TYR A 56 -3.83 -9.70 11.72
CA TYR A 56 -2.84 -9.93 10.67
C TYR A 56 -1.77 -8.86 10.63
N THR A 57 -0.51 -9.28 10.58
CA THR A 57 0.64 -8.42 10.30
C THR A 57 0.84 -8.29 8.79
N ILE A 58 1.13 -7.08 8.31
CA ILE A 58 1.37 -6.80 6.89
C ILE A 58 2.84 -6.49 6.65
N GLY A 59 3.44 -7.14 5.65
CA GLY A 59 4.79 -6.87 5.18
C GLY A 59 4.81 -6.36 3.75
N LEU A 60 5.62 -5.33 3.49
CA LEU A 60 5.94 -4.85 2.16
C LEU A 60 7.43 -5.08 1.89
N ASP A 61 7.71 -5.98 0.96
CA ASP A 61 9.05 -6.24 0.47
C ASP A 61 9.29 -5.39 -0.78
N VAL A 62 10.13 -4.37 -0.68
CA VAL A 62 10.56 -3.60 -1.85
C VAL A 62 11.77 -4.33 -2.43
N ILE A 63 11.60 -4.98 -3.59
CA ILE A 63 12.44 -6.08 -4.12
C ILE A 63 13.95 -5.79 -4.05
N SER A 64 14.36 -4.53 -4.21
CA SER A 64 15.78 -4.14 -4.22
C SER A 64 16.41 -3.81 -2.86
N CYS A 65 15.60 -3.61 -1.82
CA CYS A 65 16.08 -3.05 -0.54
C CYS A 65 16.66 -4.13 0.37
N GLY A 66 16.45 -5.42 0.05
CA GLY A 66 16.92 -6.56 0.84
C GLY A 66 16.29 -6.64 2.24
N LEU A 67 15.26 -5.83 2.50
CA LEU A 67 14.59 -5.68 3.78
C LEU A 67 13.10 -5.47 3.55
N THR A 68 12.28 -6.04 4.42
CA THR A 68 10.82 -5.93 4.40
C THR A 68 10.37 -4.85 5.39
N LEU A 69 9.57 -3.89 4.93
CA LEU A 69 8.88 -2.95 5.80
C LEU A 69 7.69 -3.67 6.45
N ILE A 70 7.64 -3.65 7.78
CA ILE A 70 6.57 -4.30 8.55
C ILE A 70 5.62 -3.23 9.09
N LEU A 71 4.35 -3.35 8.74
CA LEU A 71 3.27 -2.67 9.40
C LEU A 71 2.60 -3.64 10.37
N GLU A 72 2.84 -3.40 11.66
CA GLU A 72 2.10 -4.05 12.74
C GLU A 72 0.70 -3.41 12.86
N THR A 73 -0.18 -3.76 11.92
CA THR A 73 -1.59 -3.40 11.99
C THR A 73 -2.39 -4.54 12.59
N LYS A 74 -3.51 -4.22 13.24
CA LYS A 74 -4.45 -5.21 13.79
C LYS A 74 -5.66 -5.32 12.87
N LEU A 75 -5.45 -5.83 11.66
CA LEU A 75 -6.55 -6.16 10.77
C LEU A 75 -7.25 -7.41 11.28
N LYS A 76 -8.54 -7.28 11.63
CA LYS A 76 -9.35 -8.39 12.15
C LYS A 76 -9.70 -9.38 11.04
N LYS A 77 -9.97 -10.63 11.39
CA LYS A 77 -10.41 -11.71 10.48
C LYS A 77 -11.53 -11.32 9.49
N GLU A 78 -12.40 -10.37 9.85
CA GLU A 78 -13.45 -9.83 8.97
C GLU A 78 -12.90 -9.16 7.69
N THR A 79 -11.64 -8.74 7.69
CA THR A 79 -10.93 -8.17 6.52
C THR A 79 -10.18 -9.22 5.68
N TYR A 80 -10.39 -10.51 5.92
CA TYR A 80 -9.70 -11.60 5.21
C TYR A 80 -9.83 -11.56 3.67
N PRO A 81 -11.01 -11.26 3.08
CA PRO A 81 -11.11 -11.09 1.64
C PRO A 81 -10.20 -9.99 1.08
N GLN A 82 -10.03 -8.89 1.82
CA GLN A 82 -9.16 -7.78 1.47
C GLN A 82 -7.67 -8.13 1.62
N LEU A 83 -7.32 -9.00 2.56
CA LEU A 83 -5.97 -9.55 2.70
C LEU A 83 -5.59 -10.44 1.52
N LEU A 84 -6.54 -11.16 0.92
CA LEU A 84 -6.30 -11.89 -0.34
C LEU A 84 -6.06 -10.94 -1.51
N TRP A 85 -6.66 -9.74 -1.51
CA TRP A 85 -6.36 -8.72 -2.53
C TRP A 85 -4.92 -8.25 -2.40
N LEU A 86 -4.46 -8.05 -1.16
CA LEU A 86 -3.10 -7.61 -0.85
C LEU A 86 -2.04 -8.53 -1.44
N GLU A 87 -2.19 -9.84 -1.27
CA GLU A 87 -1.22 -10.85 -1.74
C GLU A 87 -1.18 -10.99 -3.27
N ASN A 88 -2.26 -10.61 -3.96
CA ASN A 88 -2.38 -10.66 -5.42
C ASN A 88 -2.28 -9.28 -6.08
N SER A 89 -2.01 -8.21 -5.31
CA SER A 89 -1.99 -6.84 -5.80
C SER A 89 -0.81 -6.60 -6.73
N THR A 90 -1.07 -5.96 -7.87
CA THR A 90 -0.04 -5.41 -8.75
C THR A 90 0.18 -3.93 -8.48
N VAL A 91 1.16 -3.31 -9.16
CA VAL A 91 1.38 -1.86 -9.11
C VAL A 91 0.12 -1.07 -9.51
N ASN A 92 -0.73 -1.61 -10.39
CA ASN A 92 -1.98 -0.96 -10.81
C ASN A 92 -3.05 -0.93 -9.71
N ASP A 93 -2.97 -1.88 -8.77
CA ASP A 93 -3.90 -2.02 -7.66
C ASP A 93 -3.40 -1.27 -6.42
N LEU A 94 -2.20 -0.68 -6.48
CA LEU A 94 -1.56 -0.03 -5.36
C LEU A 94 -1.57 1.49 -5.49
N LEU A 95 -2.03 2.15 -4.43
CA LEU A 95 -2.04 3.60 -4.30
C LEU A 95 -1.19 4.01 -3.12
N ILE A 96 -0.42 5.08 -3.30
CA ILE A 96 0.39 5.64 -2.23
C ILE A 96 -0.20 6.97 -1.82
N ALA A 97 -0.38 7.16 -0.53
CA ALA A 97 -1.00 8.36 0.04
C ALA A 97 -0.22 8.84 1.27
N TYR A 98 -0.55 10.03 1.75
CA TYR A 98 -0.15 10.51 3.07
C TYR A 98 -1.29 11.33 3.69
N LYS A 99 -1.23 11.52 5.01
CA LYS A 99 -2.17 12.40 5.72
C LYS A 99 -1.60 13.81 5.80
N ASP A 100 -2.37 14.79 5.36
CA ASP A 100 -2.09 16.21 5.56
C ASP A 100 -3.18 16.82 6.44
N GLY A 101 -2.90 16.88 7.74
CA GLY A 101 -3.92 17.19 8.75
C GLY A 101 -5.08 16.18 8.72
N LYS A 102 -6.28 16.65 8.37
CA LYS A 102 -7.48 15.81 8.24
C LYS A 102 -7.68 15.23 6.84
N ASN A 103 -6.89 15.70 5.87
CA ASN A 103 -7.03 15.32 4.47
C ASN A 103 -6.17 14.10 4.14
N THR A 104 -6.62 13.33 3.15
CA THR A 104 -5.81 12.29 2.52
C THR A 104 -5.36 12.82 1.18
N GLU A 105 -4.05 12.92 1.00
CA GLU A 105 -3.44 13.33 -0.26
C GLU A 105 -2.85 12.11 -0.95
N LEU A 106 -3.23 11.91 -2.22
CA LEU A 106 -2.69 10.84 -3.05
C LEU A 106 -1.38 11.30 -3.69
N ILE A 107 -0.35 10.47 -3.59
CA ILE A 107 0.80 10.60 -4.48
C ILE A 107 0.30 10.17 -5.85
N GLN A 108 0.35 11.09 -6.82
CA GLN A 108 -0.10 10.77 -8.18
C GLN A 108 0.64 9.52 -8.67
N PRO A 109 -0.08 8.46 -9.07
CA PRO A 109 0.56 7.38 -9.81
C PRO A 109 1.10 7.97 -11.11
N SER A 110 2.19 7.41 -11.64
CA SER A 110 2.68 7.74 -12.99
C SER A 110 1.76 7.23 -14.12
N PHE A 111 0.61 6.63 -13.79
CA PHE A 111 -0.40 6.24 -14.76
C PHE A 111 -1.29 7.43 -15.15
N PRO A 112 -1.73 7.51 -16.41
CA PRO A 112 -2.64 8.56 -16.83
C PRO A 112 -3.93 8.48 -16.02
N LEU A 113 -4.32 9.60 -15.39
CA LEU A 113 -5.58 9.77 -14.65
C LEU A 113 -6.82 9.30 -15.42
N ASN A 114 -6.73 9.22 -16.75
CA ASN A 114 -7.80 8.78 -17.63
C ASN A 114 -8.22 7.31 -17.39
N SER A 115 -7.39 6.48 -16.78
CA SER A 115 -7.77 5.12 -16.39
C SER A 115 -8.72 5.08 -15.19
N TRP A 116 -8.75 6.13 -14.37
CA TRP A 116 -9.56 6.25 -13.15
C TRP A 116 -10.93 6.92 -13.40
N ILE A 117 -11.06 7.72 -14.47
CA ILE A 117 -12.24 8.56 -14.71
C ILE A 117 -13.08 8.09 -15.92
N ASN A 118 -12.65 7.09 -16.68
CA ASN A 118 -13.50 6.51 -17.72
C ASN A 118 -14.13 5.17 -17.28
N PRO A 119 -15.46 5.15 -17.03
CA PRO A 119 -16.22 3.93 -17.17
C PRO A 119 -16.42 3.70 -18.66
N ASN A 120 -15.68 2.74 -19.23
CA ASN A 120 -16.14 2.09 -20.46
C ASN A 120 -16.89 0.82 -20.05
#